data_AF-A0A7C1YYN9-F1
#
_entry.id   AF-A0A7C1YYN9-F1
#
_cell.length_a   1.000
_cell.length_b   1.000
_cell.length_c   1.000
_cell.angle_alpha   90.00
_cell.angle_beta   90.00
_cell.angle_gamma   90.00
#
_symmetry.space_group_name_H-M   'P 1'
#
loop_
_entity.id
_entity.type
_entity.pdbx_description
1 polymer ?
#
loop_
_entity_poly.entity_id
_entity_poly.type
_entity_poly.pdbx_seq_one_letter_code
_entity_poly.pdbx_strand_id
1 'polypeptide(L)'
;MSSQKFLSNKKTSHQTISISPALKEWIIRYVKVNHQKNQEDSRFKSVSSFYYYIMERIMVLFKKGKTLDDLEKVEDKKIKDFFDRFTFKATIPLYEMVIEPNKYTPFTFEFNTRFLLLYLDLFKKEVKSHNFNDMGLFFEKIRSRYAKTNVSKDMRLELSSGKDREPVRGTLEFIGKYRNLHFENCKFFAAVFGILGARVTDFIYSPDDYYCRLEACETDLMFNENLAKKERLKLIEENINYIINYNRMLDDKDLYLWMKLAEDSEMFVSFKNQTVFNKWIKNIEVHLRRFGKKEEFLAKILLFFNKLHWIRIENIKTLSFQIERAIEESKEQKRYFYEYLSNISEISQKDGIFYLK
;
A
#
# COMPACT_ATOMS: atom_id res chain seq x y z
N MET A 1 37.46 -25.96 -71.88
CA MET A 1 36.22 -25.66 -71.14
C MET A 1 36.60 -25.25 -69.72
N SER A 2 36.49 -23.96 -69.40
CA SER A 2 36.75 -23.44 -68.05
C SER A 2 35.56 -23.74 -67.14
N SER A 3 35.80 -24.32 -65.97
CA SER A 3 34.75 -24.62 -64.99
C SER A 3 34.06 -23.33 -64.55
N GLN A 4 32.74 -23.26 -64.73
CA GLN A 4 31.92 -22.19 -64.17
C GLN A 4 32.01 -22.28 -62.64
N LYS A 5 32.76 -21.35 -62.02
CA LYS A 5 32.65 -21.10 -60.58
C LYS A 5 31.26 -20.52 -60.31
N PHE A 6 30.39 -21.32 -59.71
CA PHE A 6 29.17 -20.80 -59.10
C PHE A 6 29.55 -19.82 -58.00
N LEU A 7 29.40 -18.52 -58.25
CA LEU A 7 29.42 -17.50 -57.21
C LEU A 7 28.23 -17.77 -56.29
N SER A 8 28.52 -18.32 -55.12
CA SER A 8 27.58 -18.50 -54.01
C SER A 8 26.96 -17.14 -53.65
N ASN A 9 25.76 -16.86 -54.17
CA ASN A 9 24.95 -15.70 -53.82
C ASN A 9 24.22 -15.88 -52.47
N LYS A 10 24.91 -16.40 -51.43
CA LYS A 10 24.47 -16.15 -50.06
C LYS A 10 25.18 -14.89 -49.57
N LYS A 11 24.52 -13.74 -49.72
CA LYS A 11 24.85 -12.55 -48.91
C LYS A 11 24.59 -12.91 -47.46
N THR A 12 25.60 -13.42 -46.75
CA THR A 12 25.57 -13.50 -45.29
C THR A 12 25.60 -12.07 -44.77
N SER A 13 24.43 -11.56 -44.39
CA SER A 13 24.32 -10.28 -43.70
C SER A 13 24.94 -10.42 -42.32
N HIS A 14 26.03 -9.70 -42.06
CA HIS A 14 26.61 -9.58 -40.73
C HIS A 14 25.81 -8.55 -39.93
N GLN A 15 25.30 -8.95 -38.78
CA GLN A 15 24.66 -8.06 -37.82
C GLN A 15 25.55 -7.92 -36.60
N THR A 16 25.94 -6.69 -36.27
CA THR A 16 26.66 -6.37 -35.05
C THR A 16 25.66 -5.81 -34.04
N ILE A 17 25.61 -6.40 -32.84
CA ILE A 17 24.73 -5.96 -31.76
C ILE A 17 25.62 -5.44 -30.63
N SER A 18 25.44 -4.16 -30.29
CA SER A 18 26.10 -3.54 -29.15
C SER A 18 25.28 -3.80 -27.88
N ILE A 19 25.91 -4.39 -26.87
CA ILE A 19 25.30 -4.73 -25.57
C ILE A 19 26.24 -4.30 -24.45
N SER A 20 25.71 -4.19 -23.22
CA SER A 20 26.55 -3.87 -22.05
C SER A 20 27.60 -4.97 -21.81
N PRO A 21 28.81 -4.61 -21.30
CA PRO A 21 29.86 -5.58 -21.00
C PRO A 21 29.39 -6.69 -20.04
N ALA A 22 28.62 -6.34 -19.02
CA ALA A 22 28.08 -7.30 -18.06
C ALA A 22 27.14 -8.33 -18.72
N LEU A 23 26.27 -7.89 -19.63
CA LEU A 23 25.38 -8.79 -20.37
C LEU A 23 26.17 -9.69 -21.31
N LYS A 24 27.20 -9.15 -21.97
CA LYS A 24 28.10 -9.92 -22.84
C LYS A 24 28.78 -11.06 -22.08
N GLU A 25 29.38 -10.76 -20.93
CA GLU A 25 30.04 -11.77 -20.10
C GLU A 25 29.06 -12.84 -19.61
N TRP A 26 27.88 -12.43 -19.19
CA TRP A 26 26.83 -13.35 -18.75
C TRP A 26 26.42 -14.30 -19.88
N ILE A 27 26.21 -13.79 -21.09
CA ILE A 27 25.82 -14.60 -22.26
C ILE A 27 26.93 -15.57 -22.64
N ILE A 28 28.20 -15.13 -22.67
CA ILE A 28 29.33 -16.02 -22.96
C ILE A 28 29.37 -17.16 -21.94
N ARG A 29 29.25 -16.84 -20.65
CA ARG A 29 29.25 -17.85 -19.59
C ARG A 29 28.07 -18.81 -19.73
N TYR A 30 26.87 -18.29 -19.99
CA TYR A 30 25.65 -19.08 -20.14
C TYR A 30 25.75 -20.05 -21.33
N VAL A 31 26.19 -19.58 -22.49
CA VAL A 31 26.38 -20.41 -23.69
C VAL A 31 27.42 -21.50 -23.41
N LYS A 32 28.56 -21.15 -22.80
CA LYS A 32 29.62 -22.12 -22.46
C LYS A 32 29.12 -23.22 -21.53
N VAL A 33 28.41 -22.86 -20.46
CA VAL A 33 27.87 -23.83 -19.49
C VAL A 33 26.85 -24.76 -20.13
N ASN A 34 25.95 -24.24 -20.98
CA ASN A 34 24.93 -25.08 -21.61
C ASN A 34 25.49 -25.96 -22.73
N HIS A 35 26.48 -25.47 -23.48
CA HIS A 35 27.19 -26.30 -24.46
C HIS A 35 27.94 -27.46 -23.79
N GLN A 36 28.54 -27.22 -22.62
CA GLN A 36 29.18 -28.28 -21.83
C GLN A 36 28.18 -29.33 -21.33
N LYS A 37 26.96 -28.91 -20.97
CA LYS A 37 25.91 -29.82 -20.51
C LYS A 37 25.25 -30.62 -21.65
N ASN A 38 25.17 -30.04 -22.84
CA ASN A 38 24.58 -30.69 -24.01
C ASN A 38 25.28 -30.23 -25.29
N GLN A 39 26.27 -30.99 -25.73
CA GLN A 39 27.14 -30.63 -26.84
C GLN A 39 26.43 -30.64 -28.21
N GLU A 40 25.39 -31.48 -28.35
CA GLU A 40 24.61 -31.63 -29.59
C GLU A 40 23.59 -30.50 -29.79
N ASP A 41 23.36 -29.68 -28.77
CA ASP A 41 22.42 -28.56 -28.87
C ASP A 41 23.00 -27.41 -29.69
N SER A 42 22.61 -27.36 -30.97
CA SER A 42 23.02 -26.35 -31.94
C SER A 42 22.80 -24.90 -31.47
N ARG A 43 21.87 -24.66 -30.54
CA ARG A 43 21.57 -23.33 -29.99
C ARG A 43 22.71 -22.77 -29.14
N PHE A 44 23.50 -23.63 -28.50
CA PHE A 44 24.59 -23.24 -27.61
C PHE A 44 25.98 -23.43 -28.23
N LYS A 45 26.06 -23.82 -29.51
CA LYS A 45 27.33 -24.03 -30.23
C LYS A 45 28.21 -22.78 -30.27
N SER A 46 27.62 -21.60 -30.33
CA SER A 46 28.33 -20.33 -30.28
C SER A 46 27.42 -19.21 -29.77
N VAL A 47 28.01 -18.09 -29.35
CA VAL A 47 27.26 -16.88 -28.97
C VAL A 47 26.37 -16.42 -30.12
N SER A 48 26.87 -16.45 -31.36
CA SER A 48 26.09 -16.08 -32.56
C SER A 48 24.91 -17.03 -32.80
N SER A 49 25.11 -18.34 -32.61
CA SER A 49 24.03 -19.35 -32.73
C SER A 49 22.93 -19.13 -31.69
N PHE A 50 23.32 -18.77 -30.46
CA PHE A 50 22.40 -18.44 -29.39
C PHE A 50 21.59 -17.18 -29.71
N TYR A 51 22.24 -16.12 -30.17
CA TYR A 51 21.57 -14.90 -30.61
C TYR A 51 20.61 -15.12 -31.77
N TYR A 52 21.04 -15.90 -32.78
CA TYR A 52 20.20 -16.25 -33.91
C TYR A 52 18.93 -16.97 -33.44
N TYR A 53 19.08 -17.95 -32.54
CA TYR A 53 17.95 -18.66 -31.95
C TYR A 53 17.00 -17.72 -31.19
N ILE A 54 17.53 -16.79 -30.37
CA ILE A 54 16.71 -15.79 -29.67
C ILE A 54 15.92 -14.94 -30.67
N MET A 55 16.60 -14.40 -31.68
CA MET A 55 15.96 -13.55 -32.69
C MET A 55 14.87 -14.32 -33.45
N GLU A 56 15.15 -15.56 -33.85
CA GLU A 56 14.16 -16.42 -34.51
C GLU A 56 12.92 -16.65 -33.64
N ARG A 57 13.12 -16.91 -32.34
CA ARG A 57 12.01 -17.04 -31.38
C ARG A 57 11.20 -15.75 -31.23
N ILE A 58 11.86 -14.60 -31.15
CA ILE A 58 11.19 -13.29 -31.09
C ILE A 58 10.36 -13.05 -32.35
N MET A 59 10.93 -13.32 -33.54
CA MET A 59 10.21 -13.18 -34.81
C MET A 59 8.99 -14.11 -34.90
N VAL A 60 9.08 -15.33 -34.36
CA VAL A 60 7.92 -16.23 -34.25
C VAL A 60 6.85 -15.65 -33.33
N LEU A 61 7.21 -14.99 -32.23
CA LEU A 61 6.25 -14.32 -31.35
C LEU A 61 5.58 -13.13 -32.06
N PHE A 62 6.34 -12.33 -32.80
CA PHE A 62 5.78 -11.23 -33.59
C PHE A 62 4.83 -11.72 -34.69
N LYS A 63 5.17 -12.82 -35.37
CA LYS A 63 4.26 -13.47 -36.34
C LYS A 63 2.95 -13.93 -35.70
N LYS A 64 2.95 -14.25 -34.40
CA LYS A 64 1.76 -14.61 -33.62
C LYS A 64 0.99 -13.40 -33.08
N GLY A 65 1.33 -12.18 -33.50
CA GLY A 65 0.66 -10.94 -33.11
C GLY A 65 1.15 -10.36 -31.78
N LYS A 66 2.26 -10.85 -31.22
CA LYS A 66 2.92 -10.18 -30.07
C LYS A 66 3.66 -8.94 -30.54
N THR A 67 3.72 -7.94 -29.68
CA THR A 67 4.41 -6.66 -29.93
C THR A 67 5.64 -6.53 -29.03
N LEU A 68 6.47 -5.50 -29.28
CA LEU A 68 7.57 -5.16 -28.37
C LEU A 68 7.05 -4.85 -26.97
N ASP A 69 5.90 -4.18 -26.87
CA ASP A 69 5.21 -3.88 -25.61
C ASP A 69 4.87 -5.14 -24.80
N ASP A 70 4.68 -6.29 -25.46
CA ASP A 70 4.43 -7.56 -24.78
C ASP A 70 5.70 -8.18 -24.17
N LEU A 71 6.89 -7.81 -24.68
CA LEU A 71 8.16 -8.20 -24.09
C LEU A 71 8.48 -7.36 -22.84
N GLU A 72 8.06 -6.09 -22.83
CA GLU A 72 8.16 -5.22 -21.64
C GLU A 72 7.25 -5.68 -20.50
N LYS A 73 6.18 -6.42 -20.81
CA LYS A 73 5.29 -7.05 -19.82
C LYS A 73 5.85 -8.35 -19.22
N VAL A 74 7.06 -8.77 -19.61
CA VAL A 74 7.71 -9.94 -19.02
C VAL A 74 8.20 -9.60 -17.63
N GLU A 75 7.47 -10.11 -16.65
CA GLU A 75 7.71 -9.95 -15.23
C GLU A 75 9.11 -10.47 -14.82
N ASP A 76 9.87 -9.64 -14.10
CA ASP A 76 11.16 -10.04 -13.55
C ASP A 76 10.97 -11.18 -12.52
N LYS A 77 11.65 -12.30 -12.75
CA LYS A 77 11.51 -13.50 -11.92
C LYS A 77 11.91 -13.25 -10.46
N LYS A 78 12.97 -12.47 -10.19
CA LYS A 78 13.39 -12.19 -8.81
C LYS A 78 12.33 -11.36 -8.09
N ILE A 79 11.77 -10.36 -8.76
CA ILE A 79 10.68 -9.55 -8.20
C ILE A 79 9.44 -10.40 -7.95
N LYS A 80 9.06 -11.23 -8.91
CA LYS A 80 7.95 -12.17 -8.75
C LYS A 80 8.18 -13.10 -7.55
N ASP A 81 9.31 -13.78 -7.50
CA ASP A 81 9.66 -14.73 -6.44
C ASP A 81 9.77 -14.04 -5.06
N PHE A 82 10.06 -12.74 -5.02
CA PHE A 82 10.00 -11.94 -3.80
C PHE A 82 8.56 -11.73 -3.35
N PHE A 83 7.69 -11.17 -4.21
CA PHE A 83 6.30 -10.88 -3.85
C PHE A 83 5.49 -12.15 -3.57
N ASP A 84 5.71 -13.23 -4.32
CA ASP A 84 5.00 -14.50 -4.15
C ASP A 84 5.22 -15.12 -2.74
N ARG A 85 6.25 -14.69 -1.98
CA ARG A 85 6.45 -15.10 -0.56
C ARG A 85 5.47 -14.46 0.41
N PHE A 86 4.88 -13.33 0.03
CA PHE A 86 4.03 -12.50 0.88
C PHE A 86 2.61 -12.37 0.33
N THR A 87 2.43 -12.54 -0.98
CA THR A 87 1.12 -12.45 -1.62
C THR A 87 0.44 -13.81 -1.63
N PHE A 88 -0.85 -13.83 -1.34
CA PHE A 88 -1.72 -14.98 -1.53
C PHE A 88 -2.74 -14.68 -2.64
N LYS A 89 -3.32 -15.72 -3.23
CA LYS A 89 -4.42 -15.54 -4.20
C LYS A 89 -5.70 -15.21 -3.43
N ALA A 90 -6.19 -13.99 -3.61
CA ALA A 90 -7.44 -13.52 -3.02
C ALA A 90 -8.42 -13.12 -4.12
N THR A 91 -9.72 -13.25 -3.85
CA THR A 91 -10.76 -12.52 -4.59
C THR A 91 -10.74 -11.07 -4.13
N ILE A 92 -9.97 -10.24 -4.84
CA ILE A 92 -9.79 -8.80 -4.54
C ILE A 92 -11.13 -8.09 -4.25
N PRO A 93 -12.23 -8.33 -4.98
CA PRO A 93 -13.52 -7.72 -4.66
C PRO A 93 -14.05 -8.02 -3.25
N LEU A 94 -13.81 -9.22 -2.69
CA LEU A 94 -14.25 -9.55 -1.33
C LEU A 94 -13.44 -8.77 -0.28
N TYR A 95 -12.14 -8.58 -0.51
CA TYR A 95 -11.31 -7.73 0.36
C TYR A 95 -11.71 -6.26 0.26
N GLU A 96 -11.99 -5.78 -0.96
CA GLU A 96 -12.49 -4.43 -1.20
C GLU A 96 -13.82 -4.16 -0.49
N MET A 97 -14.72 -5.16 -0.39
CA MET A 97 -15.99 -5.04 0.33
C MET A 97 -15.83 -4.97 1.86
N VAL A 98 -14.75 -5.53 2.40
CA VAL A 98 -14.52 -5.63 3.86
C VAL A 98 -13.60 -4.52 4.37
N ILE A 99 -12.75 -3.97 3.50
CA ILE A 99 -11.85 -2.85 3.82
C ILE A 99 -12.57 -1.54 3.54
N GLU A 100 -12.74 -0.68 4.54
CA GLU A 100 -13.09 0.73 4.35
C GLU A 100 -11.84 1.57 4.63
N PRO A 101 -11.37 2.41 3.68
CA PRO A 101 -10.16 3.19 3.86
C PRO A 101 -10.38 4.16 5.02
N ASN A 102 -9.55 4.04 6.06
CA ASN A 102 -9.70 4.83 7.26
C ASN A 102 -8.34 5.27 7.80
N LYS A 103 -8.30 6.50 8.31
CA LYS A 103 -7.09 7.15 8.86
C LYS A 103 -6.62 6.56 10.20
N TYR A 104 -7.44 5.71 10.83
CA TYR A 104 -7.19 5.19 12.18
C TYR A 104 -6.86 3.70 12.21
N THR A 105 -6.78 3.02 11.06
CA THR A 105 -6.17 1.70 11.00
C THR A 105 -4.68 1.94 10.95
N PRO A 106 -3.98 1.76 12.08
CA PRO A 106 -2.55 2.01 12.11
C PRO A 106 -1.90 1.07 11.11
N PHE A 107 -0.96 1.60 10.34
CA PHE A 107 -0.02 0.73 9.66
C PHE A 107 0.86 0.10 10.74
N THR A 108 0.56 -1.13 11.13
CA THR A 108 1.33 -1.82 12.16
C THR A 108 2.65 -2.28 11.54
N PHE A 109 3.74 -1.65 11.99
CA PHE A 109 5.08 -2.08 11.60
C PHE A 109 5.31 -3.55 11.97
N GLU A 110 4.82 -4.02 13.12
CA GLU A 110 4.99 -5.40 13.58
C GLU A 110 4.51 -6.44 12.55
N PHE A 111 3.35 -6.20 11.92
CA PHE A 111 2.81 -7.10 10.90
C PHE A 111 3.61 -7.06 9.60
N ASN A 112 4.14 -5.88 9.23
CA ASN A 112 4.84 -5.65 7.96
C ASN A 112 6.38 -5.67 8.07
N THR A 113 6.93 -5.86 9.27
CA THR A 113 8.36 -5.72 9.57
C THR A 113 9.20 -6.60 8.66
N ARG A 114 8.80 -7.87 8.55
CA ARG A 114 9.52 -8.87 7.75
C ARG A 114 9.54 -8.49 6.28
N PHE A 115 8.43 -8.01 5.75
CA PHE A 115 8.34 -7.55 4.36
C PHE A 115 9.26 -6.35 4.15
N LEU A 116 9.15 -5.31 4.97
CA LEU A 116 9.90 -4.06 4.81
C LEU A 116 11.42 -4.27 4.90
N LEU A 117 11.88 -5.11 5.84
CA LEU A 117 13.30 -5.43 5.97
C LEU A 117 13.82 -6.23 4.77
N LEU A 118 13.04 -7.19 4.26
CA LEU A 118 13.42 -7.95 3.07
C LEU A 118 13.35 -7.10 1.80
N TYR A 119 12.45 -6.11 1.75
CA TYR A 119 12.40 -5.13 0.68
C TYR A 119 13.66 -4.24 0.69
N LEU A 120 14.10 -3.78 1.86
CA LEU A 120 15.34 -3.02 2.02
C LEU A 120 16.57 -3.82 1.58
N ASP A 121 16.67 -5.09 1.97
CA ASP A 121 17.76 -5.98 1.55
C ASP A 121 17.75 -6.20 0.04
N LEU A 122 16.56 -6.42 -0.56
CA LEU A 122 16.41 -6.54 -2.01
C LEU A 122 16.86 -5.26 -2.72
N PHE A 123 16.45 -4.09 -2.23
CA PHE A 123 16.84 -2.79 -2.77
C PHE A 123 18.35 -2.58 -2.70
N LYS A 124 18.99 -2.79 -1.54
CA LYS A 124 20.44 -2.64 -1.37
C LYS A 124 21.28 -3.57 -2.26
N LYS A 125 20.73 -4.71 -2.67
CA LYS A 125 21.39 -5.65 -3.60
C LYS A 125 21.32 -5.21 -5.07
N GLU A 126 20.22 -4.57 -5.45
CA GLU A 126 19.94 -4.20 -6.84
C GLU A 126 20.34 -2.74 -7.14
N VAL A 127 20.34 -1.85 -6.15
CA VAL A 127 20.71 -0.43 -6.29
C VAL A 127 22.04 -0.18 -5.59
N LYS A 128 23.09 0.05 -6.38
CA LYS A 128 24.41 0.45 -5.86
C LYS A 128 24.42 1.95 -5.57
N SER A 129 25.27 2.37 -4.63
CA SER A 129 25.27 3.72 -4.05
C SER A 129 25.13 4.84 -5.08
N HIS A 130 24.17 5.74 -4.85
CA HIS A 130 23.86 6.95 -5.64
C HIS A 130 23.68 6.77 -7.16
N ASN A 131 23.44 5.55 -7.66
CA ASN A 131 23.15 5.34 -9.08
C ASN A 131 21.64 5.42 -9.37
N PHE A 132 21.17 6.57 -9.88
CA PHE A 132 19.76 6.79 -10.21
C PHE A 132 19.23 5.88 -11.31
N ASN A 133 20.10 5.45 -12.24
CA ASN A 133 19.70 4.52 -13.28
C ASN A 133 19.35 3.15 -12.67
N ASP A 134 20.07 2.72 -11.63
CA ASP A 134 19.76 1.46 -10.94
C ASP A 134 18.43 1.57 -10.19
N MET A 135 18.11 2.73 -9.58
CA MET A 135 16.80 2.96 -8.97
C MET A 135 15.67 2.92 -9.99
N GLY A 136 15.82 3.61 -11.12
CA GLY A 136 14.83 3.59 -12.19
C GLY A 136 14.59 2.18 -12.74
N LEU A 137 15.66 1.42 -12.98
CA LEU A 137 15.57 0.03 -13.41
C LEU A 137 14.92 -0.87 -12.35
N PHE A 138 15.23 -0.67 -11.07
CA PHE A 138 14.59 -1.41 -9.99
C PHE A 138 13.09 -1.13 -9.93
N PHE A 139 12.70 0.15 -10.03
CA PHE A 139 11.30 0.57 -10.09
C PHE A 139 10.56 -0.06 -11.28
N GLU A 140 11.14 -0.03 -12.49
CA GLU A 140 10.51 -0.62 -13.68
C GLU A 140 10.22 -2.12 -13.50
N LYS A 141 11.12 -2.86 -12.84
CA LYS A 141 10.87 -4.27 -12.49
C LYS A 141 9.66 -4.42 -11.57
N ILE A 142 9.51 -3.57 -10.55
CA ILE A 142 8.35 -3.55 -9.63
C ILE A 142 7.07 -3.14 -10.37
N ARG A 143 7.13 -2.10 -11.22
CA ARG A 143 6.01 -1.61 -12.01
C ARG A 143 5.41 -2.71 -12.90
N SER A 144 6.26 -3.48 -13.58
CA SER A 144 5.83 -4.59 -14.45
C SER A 144 4.97 -5.63 -13.71
N ARG A 145 5.31 -5.91 -12.44
CA ARG A 145 4.57 -6.82 -11.55
C ARG A 145 3.19 -6.24 -11.23
N TYR A 146 3.13 -4.99 -10.81
CA TYR A 146 1.88 -4.32 -10.39
C TYR A 146 0.87 -4.21 -11.53
N ALA A 147 1.35 -3.94 -12.75
CA ALA A 147 0.51 -3.93 -13.95
C ALA A 147 -0.10 -5.31 -14.24
N LYS A 148 0.66 -6.38 -14.05
CA LYS A 148 0.23 -7.76 -14.32
C LYS A 148 -0.72 -8.33 -13.27
N THR A 149 -0.60 -7.89 -12.01
CA THR A 149 -1.48 -8.32 -10.90
C THR A 149 -2.77 -7.52 -10.78
N ASN A 150 -3.02 -6.56 -11.68
CA ASN A 150 -4.15 -5.63 -11.60
C ASN A 150 -4.18 -4.80 -10.31
N VAL A 151 -3.04 -4.59 -9.64
CA VAL A 151 -2.99 -3.74 -8.45
C VAL A 151 -3.07 -2.26 -8.85
N SER A 152 -2.40 -1.89 -9.94
CA SER A 152 -2.42 -0.53 -10.51
C SER A 152 -2.96 -0.53 -11.93
N LYS A 153 -3.61 0.57 -12.31
CA LYS A 153 -3.86 0.93 -13.71
C LYS A 153 -2.59 1.51 -14.33
N ASP A 154 -1.92 2.39 -13.60
CA ASP A 154 -0.67 3.01 -14.02
C ASP A 154 0.19 3.36 -12.81
N MET A 155 1.50 3.46 -13.01
CA MET A 155 2.47 3.84 -11.99
C MET A 155 3.70 4.43 -12.67
N ARG A 156 4.18 5.59 -12.21
CA ARG A 156 5.32 6.29 -12.83
C ARG A 156 6.24 6.83 -11.75
N LEU A 157 7.55 6.68 -11.93
CA LEU A 157 8.56 7.27 -11.05
C LEU A 157 9.40 8.24 -11.86
N GLU A 158 9.48 9.49 -11.38
CA GLU A 158 10.39 10.50 -11.89
C GLU A 158 11.45 10.78 -10.85
N LEU A 159 12.72 10.67 -11.22
CA LEU A 159 13.84 10.98 -10.34
C LEU A 159 14.51 12.25 -10.85
N SER A 160 14.65 13.22 -9.97
CA SER A 160 15.38 14.46 -10.22
C SER A 160 16.59 14.51 -9.29
N SER A 161 17.77 14.62 -9.89
CA SER A 161 18.97 14.99 -9.15
C SER A 161 18.92 16.49 -8.91
N GLY A 162 19.06 16.91 -7.65
CA GLY A 162 19.34 18.31 -7.36
C GLY A 162 20.69 18.71 -7.95
N LYS A 163 20.89 19.99 -8.24
CA LYS A 163 22.22 20.48 -8.63
C LYS A 163 23.17 20.32 -7.42
N ASP A 164 24.42 19.97 -7.68
CA ASP A 164 25.51 19.70 -6.72
C ASP A 164 25.14 19.78 -5.21
N ARG A 165 25.09 18.61 -4.55
CA ARG A 165 24.86 18.38 -3.11
C ARG A 165 23.42 18.51 -2.60
N GLU A 166 22.44 18.79 -3.44
CA GLU A 166 21.04 18.73 -3.02
C GLU A 166 20.51 17.29 -2.98
N PRO A 167 19.71 16.93 -1.94
CA PRO A 167 19.12 15.61 -1.82
C PRO A 167 18.20 15.32 -3.01
N VAL A 168 18.33 14.12 -3.53
CA VAL A 168 17.56 13.62 -4.67
C VAL A 168 16.08 13.64 -4.35
N ARG A 169 15.30 14.16 -5.30
CA ARG A 169 13.84 14.19 -5.21
C ARG A 169 13.23 13.21 -6.19
N GLY A 170 12.35 12.36 -5.70
CA GLY A 170 11.56 11.43 -6.50
C GLY A 170 10.09 11.81 -6.46
N THR A 171 9.41 11.74 -7.60
CA THR A 171 7.95 11.81 -7.70
C THR A 171 7.42 10.45 -8.12
N LEU A 172 6.61 9.83 -7.28
CA LEU A 172 5.87 8.61 -7.61
C LEU A 172 4.42 8.97 -7.89
N GLU A 173 3.94 8.73 -9.10
CA GLU A 173 2.53 8.77 -9.46
C GLU A 173 1.96 7.35 -9.50
N PHE A 174 0.75 7.16 -8.98
CA PHE A 174 0.10 5.86 -8.92
C PHE A 174 -1.40 6.00 -9.13
N ILE A 175 -1.93 5.24 -10.09
CA ILE A 175 -3.37 5.15 -10.35
C ILE A 175 -3.86 3.76 -9.93
N GLY A 176 -4.68 3.71 -8.88
CA GLY A 176 -5.29 2.49 -8.37
C GLY A 176 -6.41 1.95 -9.26
N LYS A 177 -6.79 0.69 -9.03
CA LYS A 177 -7.99 0.08 -9.64
C LYS A 177 -9.16 -0.10 -8.67
N TYR A 178 -8.90 -0.02 -7.37
CA TYR A 178 -9.81 -0.37 -6.30
C TYR A 178 -9.78 0.76 -5.27
N ARG A 179 -10.93 1.34 -4.95
CA ARG A 179 -11.06 2.55 -4.12
C ARG A 179 -10.48 2.35 -2.73
N ASN A 180 -10.89 1.28 -2.06
CA ASN A 180 -10.58 1.04 -0.66
C ASN A 180 -9.14 0.57 -0.49
N LEU A 181 -8.65 -0.27 -1.41
CA LEU A 181 -7.24 -0.67 -1.43
C LEU A 181 -6.29 0.43 -1.90
N HIS A 182 -6.76 1.41 -2.69
CA HIS A 182 -5.89 2.46 -3.23
C HIS A 182 -5.25 3.29 -2.12
N PHE A 183 -6.03 3.72 -1.12
CA PHE A 183 -5.47 4.47 0.02
C PHE A 183 -4.52 3.63 0.88
N GLU A 184 -4.86 2.36 1.13
CA GLU A 184 -3.97 1.44 1.85
C GLU A 184 -2.64 1.23 1.10
N ASN A 185 -2.68 1.14 -0.23
CA ASN A 185 -1.49 1.08 -1.06
C ASN A 185 -0.66 2.38 -0.96
N CYS A 186 -1.29 3.55 -0.83
CA CYS A 186 -0.57 4.81 -0.61
C CYS A 186 0.21 4.78 0.71
N LYS A 187 -0.43 4.34 1.81
CA LYS A 187 0.24 4.14 3.12
C LYS A 187 1.40 3.14 3.00
N PHE A 188 1.21 2.09 2.21
CA PHE A 188 2.24 1.08 1.96
C PHE A 188 3.44 1.66 1.21
N PHE A 189 3.23 2.48 0.18
CA PHE A 189 4.34 3.17 -0.52
C PHE A 189 5.09 4.13 0.40
N ALA A 190 4.38 4.84 1.27
CA ALA A 190 4.99 5.68 2.31
C ALA A 190 5.93 4.90 3.24
N ALA A 191 5.47 3.71 3.66
CA ALA A 191 6.24 2.80 4.49
C ALA A 191 7.48 2.27 3.75
N VAL A 192 7.32 1.93 2.47
CA VAL A 192 8.45 1.54 1.60
C VAL A 192 9.46 2.69 1.48
N PHE A 193 9.02 3.93 1.24
CA PHE A 193 9.94 5.07 1.22
C PHE A 193 10.63 5.27 2.57
N GLY A 194 9.90 5.17 3.68
CA GLY A 194 10.47 5.31 5.02
C GLY A 194 11.53 4.25 5.32
N ILE A 195 11.27 2.98 5.02
CA ILE A 195 12.27 1.92 5.24
C ILE A 195 13.46 2.07 4.30
N LEU A 196 13.25 2.54 3.07
CA LEU A 196 14.34 2.80 2.14
C LEU A 196 15.19 3.99 2.56
N GLY A 197 14.65 4.96 3.32
CA GLY A 197 15.36 6.16 3.76
C GLY A 197 14.99 7.42 2.97
N ALA A 198 13.81 7.45 2.34
CA ALA A 198 13.24 8.64 1.71
C ALA A 198 12.12 9.22 2.58
N ARG A 199 12.14 10.54 2.77
CA ARG A 199 11.10 11.31 3.47
C ARG A 199 10.07 11.80 2.46
N VAL A 200 8.80 11.57 2.72
CA VAL A 200 7.70 12.15 1.93
C VAL A 200 7.61 13.64 2.25
N THR A 201 7.66 14.48 1.21
CA THR A 201 7.65 15.94 1.32
C THR A 201 6.40 16.58 0.77
N ASP A 202 5.65 15.88 -0.09
CA ASP A 202 4.39 16.33 -0.65
C ASP A 202 3.50 15.14 -1.05
N PHE A 203 2.17 15.30 -1.01
CA PHE A 203 1.23 14.20 -1.31
C PHE A 203 -0.09 14.64 -1.96
N ILE A 204 -0.25 14.47 -3.27
CA ILE A 204 -1.54 14.71 -3.93
C ILE A 204 -2.33 13.41 -3.97
N TYR A 205 -3.63 13.46 -3.73
CA TYR A 205 -4.52 12.31 -3.86
C TYR A 205 -5.92 12.74 -4.33
N SER A 206 -6.49 11.93 -5.20
CA SER A 206 -7.85 12.10 -5.73
C SER A 206 -8.60 10.79 -5.49
N PRO A 207 -9.58 10.78 -4.57
CA PRO A 207 -10.42 9.60 -4.34
C PRO A 207 -11.25 9.22 -5.56
N ASP A 208 -11.64 10.21 -6.39
CA ASP A 208 -12.52 10.02 -7.54
C ASP A 208 -11.76 9.44 -8.75
N ASP A 209 -10.51 9.87 -8.94
CA ASP A 209 -9.65 9.39 -10.02
C ASP A 209 -8.80 8.17 -9.63
N TYR A 210 -8.88 7.75 -8.36
CA TYR A 210 -7.94 6.79 -7.74
C TYR A 210 -6.49 7.13 -8.03
N TYR A 211 -6.17 8.42 -8.00
CA TYR A 211 -4.84 8.93 -8.30
C TYR A 211 -4.14 9.35 -7.02
N CYS A 212 -2.85 9.05 -6.92
CA CYS A 212 -1.98 9.70 -5.96
C CYS A 212 -0.63 10.07 -6.58
N ARG A 213 -0.03 11.11 -6.01
CA ARG A 213 1.33 11.55 -6.28
C ARG A 213 2.06 11.76 -4.96
N LEU A 214 3.17 11.07 -4.80
CA LEU A 214 4.05 11.16 -3.64
C LEU A 214 5.34 11.83 -4.08
N GLU A 215 5.66 12.98 -3.51
CA GLU A 215 7.00 13.55 -3.63
C GLU A 215 7.82 13.15 -2.41
N ALA A 216 9.02 12.66 -2.64
CA ALA A 216 9.92 12.25 -1.58
C ALA A 216 11.34 12.74 -1.85
N CYS A 217 12.03 13.11 -0.78
CA CYS A 217 13.45 13.45 -0.80
C CYS A 217 14.26 12.37 -0.10
N GLU A 218 15.44 12.05 -0.62
CA GLU A 218 16.36 11.17 0.09
C GLU A 218 16.80 11.78 1.43
N THR A 219 17.14 10.91 2.36
CA THR A 219 17.76 11.27 3.65
C THR A 219 19.08 10.54 3.79
N ASP A 220 19.88 10.88 4.81
CA ASP A 220 21.13 10.18 5.14
C ASP A 220 20.93 8.67 5.37
N LEU A 221 19.70 8.22 5.62
CA LEU A 221 19.37 6.81 5.78
C LEU A 221 19.39 6.03 4.46
N MET A 222 19.21 6.65 3.29
CA MET A 222 18.98 5.91 2.04
C MET A 222 20.15 5.00 1.67
N PHE A 223 21.36 5.50 1.79
CA PHE A 223 22.59 4.76 1.50
C PHE A 223 23.42 4.44 2.74
N ASN A 224 22.84 4.57 3.93
CA ASN A 224 23.51 4.19 5.16
C ASN A 224 23.78 2.68 5.16
N GLU A 225 25.04 2.29 5.33
CA GLU A 225 25.46 0.90 5.41
C GLU A 225 24.81 0.21 6.62
N ASN A 226 24.72 0.93 7.74
CA ASN A 226 24.06 0.46 8.94
C ASN A 226 22.54 0.41 8.77
N LEU A 227 21.90 -0.53 9.47
CA LEU A 227 20.44 -0.66 9.42
C LEU A 227 19.74 0.58 9.98
N ALA A 228 20.29 1.23 11.01
CA ALA A 228 19.67 2.40 11.66
C ALA A 228 18.18 2.17 11.96
N LYS A 229 17.89 1.07 12.67
CA LYS A 229 16.52 0.54 12.82
C LYS A 229 15.57 1.57 13.45
N LYS A 230 16.01 2.27 14.49
CA LYS A 230 15.16 3.23 15.21
C LYS A 230 14.81 4.44 14.34
N GLU A 231 15.80 4.93 13.59
CA GLU A 231 15.69 6.07 12.70
C GLU A 231 14.78 5.76 11.52
N ARG A 232 14.91 4.57 10.91
CA ARG A 232 14.00 4.12 9.85
C ARG A 232 12.58 3.91 10.33
N LEU A 233 12.40 3.34 11.54
CA LEU A 233 11.08 3.20 12.15
C LEU A 233 10.40 4.55 12.33
N LYS A 234 11.14 5.51 12.87
CA LYS A 234 10.67 6.88 13.02
C LYS A 234 10.29 7.49 11.67
N LEU A 235 11.12 7.31 10.64
CA LEU A 235 10.84 7.84 9.31
C LEU A 235 9.61 7.19 8.64
N ILE A 236 9.39 5.89 8.84
CA ILE A 236 8.18 5.20 8.40
C ILE A 236 6.94 5.83 9.04
N GLU A 237 6.98 6.03 10.36
CA GLU A 237 5.88 6.64 11.11
C GLU A 237 5.64 8.09 10.68
N GLU A 238 6.71 8.89 10.51
CA GLU A 238 6.64 10.25 9.99
C GLU A 238 5.97 10.31 8.60
N ASN A 239 6.38 9.45 7.66
CA ASN A 239 5.82 9.42 6.31
C ASN A 239 4.34 9.00 6.28
N ILE A 240 3.98 7.98 7.05
CA ILE A 240 2.60 7.47 7.11
C ILE A 240 1.70 8.51 7.76
N ASN A 241 2.12 9.09 8.89
CA ASN A 241 1.40 10.17 9.54
C ASN A 241 1.29 11.39 8.62
N TYR A 242 2.34 11.70 7.85
CA TYR A 242 2.28 12.78 6.88
C TYR A 242 1.14 12.54 5.89
N ILE A 243 1.08 11.41 5.20
CA ILE A 243 0.03 11.11 4.21
C ILE A 243 -1.36 11.02 4.83
N ILE A 244 -1.48 10.43 6.02
CA ILE A 244 -2.76 10.35 6.73
C ILE A 244 -3.30 11.75 7.06
N ASN A 245 -2.41 12.69 7.37
CA ASN A 245 -2.78 14.05 7.75
C ASN A 245 -2.69 15.05 6.57
N TYR A 246 -2.10 14.65 5.45
CA TYR A 246 -1.89 15.50 4.29
C TYR A 246 -3.18 15.58 3.50
N ASN A 247 -3.65 16.82 3.35
CA ASN A 247 -5.03 17.16 3.04
C ASN A 247 -6.01 16.62 4.08
N ARG A 248 -7.14 17.30 4.23
CA ARG A 248 -8.33 16.80 4.94
C ARG A 248 -8.95 15.62 4.16
N MET A 249 -8.13 14.64 3.79
CA MET A 249 -8.47 13.49 3.01
C MET A 249 -9.19 12.52 3.90
N LEU A 250 -10.43 12.26 3.49
CA LEU A 250 -11.54 11.71 4.26
C LEU A 250 -12.29 12.83 4.99
N ASP A 251 -13.41 13.21 4.38
CA ASP A 251 -14.55 13.82 5.06
C ASP A 251 -14.78 13.00 6.34
N ASP A 252 -14.42 13.60 7.48
CA ASP A 252 -14.36 12.90 8.75
C ASP A 252 -15.77 12.48 9.11
N LYS A 253 -16.07 11.17 9.12
CA LYS A 253 -17.23 10.72 9.88
C LYS A 253 -16.83 10.92 11.34
N ASP A 254 -17.39 11.92 12.04
CA ASP A 254 -17.01 12.28 13.42
C ASP A 254 -16.79 11.05 14.32
N LEU A 255 -17.53 9.94 14.13
CA LEU A 255 -17.31 8.63 14.76
C LEU A 255 -15.82 8.21 14.92
N TYR A 256 -14.96 8.51 13.96
CA TYR A 256 -13.57 8.07 14.03
C TYR A 256 -12.67 8.98 14.89
N LEU A 257 -12.92 10.29 14.93
CA LEU A 257 -12.34 11.19 15.94
C LEU A 257 -12.73 10.73 17.35
N TRP A 258 -13.95 10.22 17.49
CA TRP A 258 -14.53 9.81 18.75
C TRP A 258 -13.91 8.50 19.26
N MET A 259 -13.43 7.62 18.36
CA MET A 259 -12.67 6.43 18.74
C MET A 259 -11.31 6.74 19.38
N LYS A 260 -10.64 7.83 18.98
CA LYS A 260 -9.35 8.24 19.55
C LYS A 260 -9.53 8.99 20.88
N LEU A 261 -10.58 9.80 21.01
CA LEU A 261 -10.91 10.47 22.28
C LEU A 261 -11.36 9.48 23.36
N ALA A 262 -11.89 8.31 22.96
CA ALA A 262 -12.32 7.24 23.86
C ALA A 262 -11.17 6.45 24.54
N GLU A 263 -9.91 6.69 24.15
CA GLU A 263 -8.74 6.04 24.76
C GLU A 263 -8.20 6.84 25.97
N ASP A 264 -8.57 8.11 26.11
CA ASP A 264 -8.16 8.97 27.22
C ASP A 264 -9.27 9.05 28.28
N SER A 265 -9.12 8.27 29.35
CA SER A 265 -10.10 8.20 30.44
C SER A 265 -10.24 9.48 31.27
N GLU A 266 -9.37 10.49 31.07
CA GLU A 266 -9.44 11.77 31.77
C GLU A 266 -10.32 12.81 31.06
N MET A 267 -10.84 12.49 29.86
CA MET A 267 -11.67 13.40 29.08
C MET A 267 -13.04 12.79 28.75
N PHE A 268 -14.06 13.63 28.59
CA PHE A 268 -15.36 13.20 28.09
C PHE A 268 -15.75 14.05 26.88
N VAL A 269 -16.50 13.44 25.94
CA VAL A 269 -16.88 14.11 24.69
C VAL A 269 -18.25 14.75 24.85
N SER A 270 -18.35 16.08 24.87
CA SER A 270 -19.65 16.78 24.93
C SER A 270 -20.13 17.22 23.54
N PHE A 271 -21.45 17.33 23.38
CA PHE A 271 -22.05 17.90 22.17
C PHE A 271 -22.28 19.40 22.33
N LYS A 272 -21.93 20.18 21.31
CA LYS A 272 -22.11 21.64 21.31
C LYS A 272 -23.56 22.08 21.56
N ASN A 273 -24.53 21.32 21.06
CA ASN A 273 -25.96 21.57 21.27
C ASN A 273 -26.81 20.33 20.92
N GLN A 274 -28.10 20.39 21.26
CA GLN A 274 -29.08 19.32 21.03
C GLN A 274 -29.28 18.97 19.55
N THR A 275 -29.17 19.95 18.64
CA THR A 275 -29.31 19.70 17.20
C THR A 275 -28.18 18.82 16.68
N VAL A 276 -26.94 19.07 17.12
CA VAL A 276 -25.77 18.27 16.76
C VAL A 276 -25.88 16.88 17.39
N PHE A 277 -26.26 16.79 18.67
CA PHE A 277 -26.54 15.51 19.34
C PHE A 277 -27.56 14.66 18.56
N ASN A 278 -28.74 15.21 18.26
CA ASN A 278 -29.81 14.50 17.56
C ASN A 278 -29.39 14.03 16.16
N LYS A 279 -28.63 14.86 15.42
CA LYS A 279 -28.10 14.49 14.10
C LYS A 279 -27.17 13.28 14.22
N TRP A 280 -26.24 13.31 15.17
CA TRP A 280 -25.27 12.24 15.39
C TRP A 280 -25.90 10.94 15.83
N ILE A 281 -26.76 11.02 16.85
CA ILE A 281 -27.51 9.88 17.37
C ILE A 281 -28.34 9.22 16.27
N LYS A 282 -29.08 10.00 15.46
CA LYS A 282 -29.87 9.46 14.36
C LYS A 282 -29.01 8.70 13.33
N ASN A 283 -27.82 9.21 13.00
CA ASN A 283 -26.91 8.51 12.10
C ASN A 283 -26.45 7.18 12.72
N ILE A 284 -26.07 7.18 13.99
CA ILE A 284 -25.65 5.98 14.71
C ILE A 284 -26.78 4.95 14.73
N GLU A 285 -28.01 5.35 15.03
CA GLU A 285 -29.17 4.46 15.02
C GLU A 285 -29.39 3.81 13.65
N VAL A 286 -29.34 4.61 12.58
CA VAL A 286 -29.49 4.10 11.20
C VAL A 286 -28.42 3.05 10.91
N HIS A 287 -27.17 3.31 11.29
CA HIS A 287 -26.08 2.35 11.12
C HIS A 287 -26.30 1.07 11.96
N LEU A 288 -26.65 1.20 13.24
CA LEU A 288 -26.89 0.06 14.12
C LEU A 288 -28.07 -0.79 13.67
N ARG A 289 -29.14 -0.18 13.16
CA ARG A 289 -30.31 -0.89 12.62
C ARG A 289 -30.01 -1.56 11.28
N ARG A 290 -29.16 -0.95 10.44
CA ARG A 290 -28.83 -1.48 9.11
C ARG A 290 -27.79 -2.59 9.13
N PHE A 291 -26.82 -2.53 10.04
CA PHE A 291 -25.66 -3.44 10.06
C PHE A 291 -25.55 -4.28 11.34
N GLY A 292 -26.31 -3.97 12.39
CA GLY A 292 -26.32 -4.72 13.64
C GLY A 292 -27.42 -5.76 13.70
N LYS A 293 -27.26 -6.76 14.59
CA LYS A 293 -28.35 -7.64 15.01
C LYS A 293 -29.34 -6.84 15.87
N LYS A 294 -30.64 -7.01 15.59
CA LYS A 294 -31.72 -6.25 16.27
C LYS A 294 -31.71 -6.46 17.79
N GLU A 295 -31.42 -7.68 18.23
CA GLU A 295 -31.35 -8.09 19.64
C GLU A 295 -30.22 -7.38 20.43
N GLU A 296 -29.24 -6.78 19.74
CA GLU A 296 -28.07 -6.15 20.37
C GLU A 296 -28.14 -4.61 20.33
N PHE A 297 -29.27 -4.03 19.90
CA PHE A 297 -29.36 -2.58 19.67
C PHE A 297 -29.06 -1.76 20.92
N LEU A 298 -29.75 -2.03 22.04
CA LEU A 298 -29.54 -1.30 23.30
C LEU A 298 -28.12 -1.49 23.85
N ALA A 299 -27.58 -2.70 23.76
CA ALA A 299 -26.20 -2.98 24.17
C ALA A 299 -25.20 -2.14 23.36
N LYS A 300 -25.39 -2.00 22.05
CA LYS A 300 -24.53 -1.18 21.20
C LYS A 300 -24.68 0.32 21.47
N ILE A 301 -25.88 0.78 21.82
CA ILE A 301 -26.09 2.16 22.27
C ILE A 301 -25.35 2.42 23.58
N LEU A 302 -25.43 1.52 24.57
CA LEU A 302 -24.67 1.66 25.81
C LEU A 302 -23.16 1.67 25.55
N LEU A 303 -22.66 0.77 24.70
CA LEU A 303 -21.24 0.76 24.31
C LEU A 303 -20.80 2.06 23.65
N PHE A 304 -21.68 2.69 22.86
CA PHE A 304 -21.40 4.01 22.29
C PHE A 304 -21.23 5.08 23.38
N PHE A 305 -22.19 5.22 24.30
CA PHE A 305 -22.09 6.21 25.38
C PHE A 305 -20.95 5.92 26.36
N ASN A 306 -20.61 4.65 26.57
CA ASN A 306 -19.44 4.27 27.35
C ASN A 306 -18.14 4.74 26.70
N LYS A 307 -18.05 4.70 25.37
CA LYS A 307 -16.90 5.26 24.62
C LYS A 307 -16.84 6.79 24.65
N LEU A 308 -17.93 7.48 24.93
CA LEU A 308 -17.90 8.94 25.14
C LEU A 308 -17.44 9.33 26.53
N HIS A 309 -17.22 8.34 27.39
CA HIS A 309 -17.08 8.51 28.84
C HIS A 309 -18.31 9.21 29.45
N TRP A 310 -19.51 8.93 28.92
CA TRP A 310 -20.76 9.43 29.50
C TRP A 310 -21.29 8.51 30.58
N ILE A 311 -21.04 7.22 30.40
CA ILE A 311 -21.46 6.17 31.30
C ILE A 311 -20.33 5.17 31.50
N ARG A 312 -20.42 4.43 32.60
CA ARG A 312 -19.66 3.22 32.85
C ARG A 312 -20.60 2.03 32.84
N ILE A 313 -20.38 1.09 31.94
CA ILE A 313 -21.20 -0.13 31.89
C ILE A 313 -20.78 -1.06 33.05
N GLU A 314 -21.74 -1.38 33.92
CA GLU A 314 -21.57 -2.36 35.00
C GLU A 314 -21.70 -3.78 34.45
N ASN A 315 -22.75 -4.03 33.65
CA ASN A 315 -22.97 -5.33 33.03
C ASN A 315 -23.80 -5.18 31.76
N ILE A 316 -23.18 -5.51 30.63
CA ILE A 316 -23.79 -5.38 29.30
C ILE A 316 -24.94 -6.38 29.06
N LYS A 317 -24.94 -7.54 29.73
CA LYS A 317 -26.00 -8.55 29.58
C LYS A 317 -27.30 -8.11 30.24
N THR A 318 -27.19 -7.40 31.36
CA THR A 318 -28.32 -6.81 32.09
C THR A 318 -28.58 -5.35 31.71
N LEU A 319 -27.88 -4.84 30.70
CA LEU A 319 -27.94 -3.45 30.23
C LEU A 319 -27.85 -2.43 31.37
N SER A 320 -26.98 -2.70 32.35
CA SER A 320 -26.82 -1.89 33.55
C SER A 320 -25.58 -1.01 33.49
N PHE A 321 -25.70 0.24 33.92
CA PHE A 321 -24.65 1.24 33.82
C PHE A 321 -24.76 2.33 34.91
N GLN A 322 -23.67 3.04 35.15
CA GLN A 322 -23.61 4.24 35.97
C GLN A 322 -23.32 5.45 35.07
N ILE A 323 -23.85 6.63 35.43
CA ILE A 323 -23.54 7.87 34.71
C ILE A 323 -22.25 8.44 35.29
N GLU A 324 -21.32 8.83 34.43
CA GLU A 324 -20.06 9.44 34.85
C GLU A 324 -20.29 10.81 35.48
N ARG A 325 -19.50 11.14 36.51
CA ARG A 325 -19.66 12.37 37.29
C ARG A 325 -19.68 13.64 36.44
N ALA A 326 -18.85 13.69 35.40
CA ALA A 326 -18.77 14.82 34.47
C ALA A 326 -20.11 15.06 33.73
N ILE A 327 -20.84 13.99 33.40
CA ILE A 327 -22.18 14.11 32.82
C ILE A 327 -23.22 14.43 33.89
N GLU A 328 -23.09 13.90 35.10
CA GLU A 328 -24.00 14.26 36.20
C GLU A 328 -23.98 15.77 36.50
N GLU A 329 -22.79 16.38 36.47
CA GLU A 329 -22.58 17.81 36.71
C GLU A 329 -23.05 18.68 35.52
N SER A 330 -23.03 18.13 34.29
CA SER A 330 -23.46 18.82 33.07
C SER A 330 -24.95 18.65 32.78
N LYS A 331 -25.78 19.58 33.29
CA LYS A 331 -27.25 19.58 33.12
C LYS A 331 -27.73 19.39 31.67
N GLU A 332 -27.06 20.01 30.70
CA GLU A 332 -27.48 19.94 29.29
C GLU A 332 -27.24 18.56 28.68
N GLN A 333 -26.01 18.04 28.79
CA GLN A 333 -25.66 16.71 28.25
C GLN A 333 -26.46 15.60 28.95
N LYS A 334 -26.63 15.71 30.28
CA LYS A 334 -27.50 14.79 31.05
C LYS A 334 -28.91 14.76 30.47
N ARG A 335 -29.51 15.92 30.23
CA ARG A 335 -30.85 16.01 29.61
C ARG A 335 -30.88 15.33 28.24
N TYR A 336 -29.90 15.61 27.38
CA TYR A 336 -29.83 15.00 26.03
C TYR A 336 -29.79 13.47 26.10
N PHE A 337 -28.95 12.94 27.00
CA PHE A 337 -28.80 11.52 27.25
C PHE A 337 -30.11 10.87 27.72
N TYR A 338 -30.75 11.43 28.75
CA TYR A 338 -32.00 10.89 29.29
C TYR A 338 -33.14 10.96 28.29
N GLU A 339 -33.34 12.11 27.63
CA GLU A 339 -34.37 12.27 26.60
C GLU A 339 -34.21 11.20 25.52
N TYR A 340 -32.97 10.95 25.09
CA TYR A 340 -32.70 9.93 24.10
C TYR A 340 -32.99 8.51 24.60
N LEU A 341 -32.43 8.12 25.74
CA LEU A 341 -32.60 6.76 26.27
C LEU A 341 -34.07 6.45 26.57
N SER A 342 -34.82 7.40 27.12
CA SER A 342 -36.25 7.24 27.40
C SER A 342 -37.09 7.07 26.14
N ASN A 343 -36.62 7.56 24.99
CA ASN A 343 -37.31 7.35 23.71
C ASN A 343 -37.10 5.94 23.14
N ILE A 344 -36.05 5.22 23.55
CA ILE A 344 -35.68 3.93 22.97
C ILE A 344 -35.86 2.74 23.93
N SER A 345 -35.98 2.98 25.23
CA SER A 345 -36.20 1.95 26.26
C SER A 345 -36.73 2.56 27.56
N GLU A 346 -37.38 1.74 28.39
CA GLU A 346 -37.76 2.13 29.75
C GLU A 346 -36.51 2.13 30.64
N ILE A 347 -36.26 3.24 31.33
CA ILE A 347 -35.13 3.39 32.25
C ILE A 347 -35.61 3.18 33.68
N SER A 348 -34.96 2.29 34.42
CA SER A 348 -35.15 2.16 35.86
C SER A 348 -33.83 2.40 36.61
N GLN A 349 -33.93 2.89 37.85
CA GLN A 349 -32.76 3.19 38.69
C GLN A 349 -32.89 2.49 40.04
N LYS A 350 -31.79 1.86 40.48
CA LYS A 350 -31.68 1.27 41.81
C LYS A 350 -30.26 1.49 42.33
N ASP A 351 -30.14 2.06 43.52
CA ASP A 351 -28.85 2.26 44.22
C ASP A 351 -27.77 2.96 43.36
N GLY A 352 -28.17 3.96 42.56
CA GLY A 352 -27.26 4.69 41.67
C GLY A 352 -26.94 3.99 40.34
N ILE A 353 -27.42 2.77 40.13
CA ILE A 353 -27.25 2.00 38.89
C ILE A 353 -28.52 2.13 38.04
N PHE A 354 -28.34 2.43 36.76
CA PHE A 354 -29.40 2.53 35.76
C PHE A 354 -29.51 1.22 34.96
N TYR A 355 -30.73 0.86 34.59
CA TYR A 355 -31.06 -0.34 33.81
C TYR A 355 -31.97 0.02 32.64
N LEU A 356 -31.62 -0.44 31.44
CA LEU A 356 -32.50 -0.41 30.27
C LEU A 356 -33.28 -1.73 30.18
N LYS A 357 -34.58 -1.65 29.93
CA LYS A 357 -35.47 -2.81 29.74
C LYS A 357 -35.79 -3.08 28.28
#